data_AF-A0A075WDS1-F1
#
_entry.id   AF-A0A075WDS1-F1
#
_cell.length_a   1.000
_cell.length_b   1.000
_cell.length_c   1.000
_cell.angle_alpha   90.00
_cell.angle_beta   90.00
_cell.angle_gamma   90.00
#
_symmetry.space_group_name_H-M   'P 1'
#
loop_
_entity.id
_entity.type
_entity.pdbx_description
1 polymer ?
#
loop_
_entity_poly.entity_id
_entity_poly.type
_entity_poly.pdbx_seq_one_letter_code
_entity_poly.pdbx_strand_id
1 'polypeptide(L)' 'MKRILVCPVCKSKEVELDAGGYTGKYYCKNCGYVGSFILEMTEGEYREMMEKEKFERKEDEKSKPKGVRED' A
#
# COMPACT_ATOMS: atom_id res chain seq x y z
N MET A 1 9.31 7.53 18.36
CA MET A 1 9.65 6.96 17.02
C MET A 1 8.94 7.79 15.96
N LYS A 2 9.55 8.02 14.79
CA LYS A 2 8.93 8.80 13.71
C LYS A 2 7.80 7.99 13.05
N ARG A 3 6.61 8.59 12.96
CA ARG A 3 5.47 8.03 12.23
C ARG A 3 5.49 8.50 10.78
N ILE A 4 4.94 7.68 9.89
CA ILE A 4 4.76 7.94 8.46
C ILE A 4 3.31 7.66 8.08
N LEU A 5 2.85 8.34 7.05
CA LEU A 5 1.52 8.17 6.48
C LEU A 5 1.61 7.27 5.25
N VAL A 6 0.70 6.30 5.19
CA VAL A 6 0.68 5.29 4.13
C VAL A 6 -0.73 5.20 3.56
N CYS A 7 -0.82 5.23 2.24
CA CYS A 7 -2.09 5.11 1.54
C CYS A 7 -2.76 3.76 1.84
N PRO A 8 -4.03 3.73 2.28
CA PRO A 8 -4.72 2.48 2.61
C PRO A 8 -5.06 1.62 1.38
N VAL A 9 -5.00 2.20 0.17
CA VAL A 9 -5.35 1.52 -1.09
C VAL A 9 -4.13 0.87 -1.71
N CYS A 10 -3.08 1.66 -1.97
CA CYS A 10 -1.91 1.21 -2.72
C CYS A 10 -0.63 1.12 -1.90
N LYS A 11 -0.68 1.45 -0.61
CA LYS A 11 0.46 1.34 0.34
C LYS A 11 1.66 2.22 -0.01
N SER A 12 1.46 3.21 -0.88
CA SER A 12 2.43 4.25 -1.17
C SER A 12 2.59 5.21 0.01
N LYS A 13 3.82 5.73 0.19
CA LYS A 13 4.13 6.83 1.12
C LYS A 13 3.93 8.22 0.49
N GLU A 14 3.61 8.27 -0.81
CA GLU A 14 3.35 9.51 -1.56
C GLU A 14 1.94 10.04 -1.26
N VAL A 15 1.78 10.58 -0.05
CA VAL A 15 0.52 11.09 0.49
C VAL A 15 0.71 12.53 0.96
N GLU A 16 -0.24 13.40 0.61
CA GLU A 16 -0.29 14.80 1.03
C GLU A 16 -1.64 15.15 1.64
N LEU A 17 -1.72 16.29 2.32
CA LEU A 17 -2.98 16.84 2.81
C LEU A 17 -3.79 17.39 1.64
N ASP A 18 -5.04 16.94 1.51
CA ASP A 18 -5.99 17.48 0.54
C ASP A 18 -6.36 18.92 0.90
N ALA A 19 -6.35 19.81 -0.10
CA ALA A 19 -6.57 21.25 0.08
C ALA A 19 -5.76 21.87 1.24
N GLY A 20 -4.52 21.43 1.43
CA GLY A 20 -3.65 21.90 2.52
C GLY A 20 -4.13 21.50 3.93
N GLY A 21 -5.06 20.54 4.03
CA GLY A 21 -5.58 20.00 5.29
C GLY A 21 -6.94 20.59 5.71
N TYR A 22 -7.47 21.57 4.98
CA TYR A 22 -8.76 22.20 5.32
C TYR A 22 -9.93 21.21 5.33
N THR A 23 -9.88 20.18 4.49
CA THR A 23 -10.92 19.15 4.39
C THR A 23 -10.74 18.01 5.39
N GLY A 24 -9.61 17.96 6.12
CA GLY A 24 -9.25 16.83 6.98
C GLY A 24 -9.00 15.52 6.21
N LYS A 25 -8.75 15.61 4.91
CA LYS A 25 -8.49 14.45 4.04
C LYS A 25 -7.04 14.40 3.58
N TYR A 26 -6.66 13.23 3.10
CA TYR A 26 -5.39 12.93 2.47
C TYR A 26 -5.59 12.63 0.99
N TYR A 27 -4.65 13.06 0.15
CA TYR A 27 -4.55 12.74 -1.26
C TYR A 27 -3.33 11.86 -1.52
N CYS A 28 -3.51 10.72 -2.18
CA CYS A 28 -2.40 9.87 -2.64
C CYS A 28 -2.04 10.15 -4.10
N LYS A 29 -0.80 10.58 -4.35
CA LYS A 29 -0.29 10.87 -5.70
C LYS A 29 -0.19 9.63 -6.58
N ASN A 30 -0.08 8.44 -5.98
CA ASN A 30 0.15 7.20 -6.72
C ASN A 30 -1.13 6.56 -7.26
N CYS A 31 -2.22 6.57 -6.50
CA CYS A 31 -3.48 5.90 -6.89
C CYS A 31 -4.70 6.82 -6.93
N GLY A 32 -4.56 8.09 -6.57
CA GLY A 32 -5.66 9.05 -6.57
C GLY A 32 -6.62 8.94 -5.38
N TYR A 33 -6.32 8.13 -4.37
CA TYR A 33 -7.12 8.06 -3.14
C TYR A 33 -7.31 9.46 -2.52
N VAL A 34 -8.56 9.84 -2.23
CA VAL A 34 -8.92 11.03 -1.46
C VAL A 34 -9.85 10.62 -0.32
N GLY A 35 -9.43 10.80 0.93
CA GLY A 35 -10.27 10.44 2.08
C GLY A 35 -9.64 10.78 3.43
N SER A 36 -10.45 10.69 4.49
CA SER A 36 -10.02 11.02 5.86
C SER A 36 -9.30 9.86 6.56
N PHE A 37 -9.34 8.65 5.98
CA PHE A 37 -8.68 7.48 6.56
C PHE A 37 -7.26 7.32 6.00
N ILE A 38 -6.28 7.19 6.88
CA ILE A 38 -4.88 6.99 6.53
C ILE A 38 -4.25 5.98 7.47
N LEU A 39 -3.29 5.20 6.98
CA LEU A 39 -2.51 4.32 7.84
C LEU A 39 -1.35 5.12 8.42
N GLU A 40 -1.34 5.28 9.75
CA GLU A 40 -0.22 5.86 10.47
C GLU A 40 0.60 4.74 11.13
N MET A 41 1.86 4.62 10.72
CA MET A 41 2.73 3.55 11.18
C MET A 41 4.18 4.03 11.30
N THR A 42 5.03 3.25 11.95
CA THR A 42 6.49 3.43 11.95
C THR A 42 7.09 2.90 10.65
N GLU A 43 8.32 3.32 10.34
CA GLU A 43 9.07 2.73 9.21
C GLU A 43 9.33 1.22 9.41
N GLY A 44 9.40 0.72 10.65
CA GLY A 44 9.54 -0.71 10.94
C GLY A 44 8.27 -1.49 10.57
N GLU A 45 7.12 -1.07 11.10
CA GLU A 45 5.80 -1.65 10.79
C GLU A 45 5.54 -1.64 9.27
N TYR A 46 5.90 -0.55 8.58
CA TYR A 46 5.77 -0.47 7.13
C TYR A 46 6.63 -1.51 6.40
N ARG A 47 7.90 -1.68 6.79
CA ARG A 47 8.79 -2.66 6.16
C ARG A 47 8.27 -4.08 6.34
N GLU A 48 7.86 -4.43 7.55
CA GLU A 48 7.30 -5.75 7.86
C GLU A 48 6.05 -6.05 7.02
N MET A 49 5.14 -5.07 6.87
CA MET A 49 3.95 -5.20 6.01
C MET A 49 4.35 -5.44 4.55
N MET A 50 5.26 -4.63 4.01
CA MET A 50 5.69 -4.75 2.61
C MET A 50 6.46 -6.05 2.33
N GLU A 51 7.18 -6.58 3.31
CA GLU A 51 7.87 -7.87 3.22
C GLU A 51 6.88 -9.05 3.19
N LYS A 52 5.88 -9.05 4.08
CA LYS A 52 4.82 -10.07 4.09
C LYS A 52 4.09 -10.14 2.76
N GLU A 53 3.70 -9.00 2.18
CA GLU A 53 3.02 -8.98 0.87
C GLU A 53 3.88 -9.43 -0.30
N LYS A 54 5.20 -9.22 -0.23
CA LYS A 54 6.12 -9.75 -1.23
C LYS A 54 6.23 -11.27 -1.11
N PHE A 55 6.18 -11.80 0.10
CA PHE A 55 6.21 -13.24 0.34
C PHE A 55 4.91 -13.90 -0.15
N GLU A 56 3.75 -13.39 0.25
CA GLU A 56 2.43 -13.90 -0.17
C GLU A 56 2.29 -13.95 -1.69
N ARG A 57 2.62 -12.85 -2.39
CA ARG A 57 2.58 -12.82 -3.86
C ARG A 57 3.47 -13.88 -4.52
N LYS A 58 4.65 -14.15 -3.96
CA LYS A 58 5.55 -15.19 -4.50
C LYS A 58 4.98 -16.59 -4.29
N GLU A 59 4.28 -16.84 -3.18
CA GLU A 59 3.62 -18.12 -2.92
C GLU A 59 2.41 -18.32 -3.84
N ASP A 60 1.62 -17.25 -4.07
CA ASP A 60 0.52 -17.25 -5.04
C ASP A 60 1.00 -17.51 -6.48
N GLU A 61 2.17 -16.99 -6.86
CA GLU A 61 2.77 -17.23 -8.17
C GLU A 61 3.27 -18.67 -8.34
N LYS A 62 3.83 -19.27 -7.28
CA LYS A 62 4.30 -20.68 -7.31
C LYS A 62 3.15 -21.68 -7.39
N SER A 63 1.98 -21.33 -6.85
CA SER A 63 0.81 -22.21 -6.80
C SER A 63 -0.03 -22.20 -8.08
N LYS A 64 0.21 -21.28 -9.03
CA LYS A 64 -0.47 -21.28 -10.33
C LYS A 64 -0.08 -22.53 -11.14
N PRO A 65 -1.07 -23.31 -11.64
CA PRO A 65 -0.77 -24.46 -12.48
C PRO A 65 -0.04 -24.00 -13.75
N LYS A 66 1.11 -24.60 -14.04
CA LYS A 66 1.81 -24.38 -15.32
C LYS A 66 0.90 -24.93 -16.42
N GLY A 67 0.53 -24.07 -17.38
CA GLY A 67 -0.44 -24.37 -18.44
C GLY A 67 -0.20 -25.74 -19.08
N VAL A 68 -1.27 -26.53 -19.13
CA VAL A 68 -1.32 -27.75 -19.96
C VAL A 68 -1.23 -27.29 -21.40
N ARG A 69 -0.25 -27.81 -22.16
CA ARG A 69 -0.18 -27.59 -23.61
C ARG A 69 -1.43 -28.20 -24.22
N GLU A 70 -2.21 -27.43 -24.96
CA GLU A 70 -3.26 -27.96 -25.83
C GLU A 70 -2.56 -28.54 -27.08
N ASP A 71 -2.68 -29.86 -27.26
CA ASP A 71 -2.19 -30.63 -28.41
C ASP A 71 -3.11 -30.48 -29.64
#